data_AF-A0A656DD04-F1
#
_entry.id   AF-A0A656DD04-F1
#
_cell.length_a   1.000
_cell.length_b   1.000
_cell.length_c   1.000
_cell.angle_alpha   90.00
_cell.angle_beta   90.00
_cell.angle_gamma   90.00
#
_symmetry.space_group_name_H-M   'P 1'
#
loop_
_entity.id
_entity.type
_entity.pdbx_description
1 polymer ?
#
loop_
_entity_poly.entity_id
_entity_poly.type
_entity_poly.pdbx_seq_one_letter_code
_entity_poly.pdbx_strand_id
1 'polypeptide(L)'
;MIKNDVCVDLVDLACVNVYIDDFEKFTESIEYWRSKYRDKPVIITEYGKAVQIGNRNGYSDPFSYESQAKYILERYRLIQEMNYDGSFVWVFADWRGERPVMTLPNQDLYLYTMGVVSYDREKRPAYEVLKALYTDGKVPTLAIGDYSESIPAIYTVAGIVLLLFLSYIYYSYRWFRENFNRATFRPYNFFADVRDQYMISFGQTSLLALIISTTLGVFIGGVLNRLKQNEFLDYILTHLIFIDWLKVKLISMIWNPVASVLYCSLFSFVLILLLTFVVQIFSAFVRVKVFLNDSYSIVVWSFLPVIFLIPIDIVLYRVIGNFEAGIMIVLFGLIIILISFVRLIKGISIIYEVSQLRVSLFSLGLILILLSAFLIFYDFKFSSLAYLKFLLNILNSVK
;
A
#
# COMPACT_ATOMS: atom_id res chain seq x y z
N MET A 1 12.82 15.07 6.86
CA MET A 1 13.87 16.10 6.91
C MET A 1 15.14 15.55 6.28
N ILE A 2 15.79 16.31 5.39
CA ILE A 2 17.05 15.92 4.73
C ILE A 2 18.21 16.20 5.69
N LYS A 3 18.92 15.17 6.19
CA LYS A 3 20.05 15.36 7.13
C LYS A 3 21.37 15.72 6.44
N ASN A 4 21.57 15.25 5.21
CA ASN A 4 22.80 15.39 4.43
C ASN A 4 22.63 16.35 3.24
N ASP A 5 22.15 17.57 3.51
CA ASP A 5 22.06 18.60 2.48
C ASP A 5 23.41 19.29 2.28
N VAL A 6 24.06 19.02 1.14
CA VAL A 6 25.34 19.63 0.74
C VAL A 6 25.18 21.05 0.21
N CYS A 7 23.95 21.48 -0.11
CA CYS A 7 23.68 22.80 -0.66
C CYS A 7 23.61 23.87 0.44
N VAL A 8 23.35 23.47 1.70
CA VAL A 8 23.24 24.42 2.82
C VAL A 8 24.54 25.17 3.08
N ASP A 9 25.69 24.55 2.78
CA ASP A 9 27.00 25.21 2.92
C ASP A 9 27.16 26.37 1.93
N LEU A 10 26.47 26.33 0.78
CA LEU A 10 26.55 27.32 -0.30
C LEU A 10 25.63 28.54 -0.10
N VAL A 11 24.73 28.51 0.87
CA VAL A 11 23.73 29.57 1.11
C VAL A 11 23.94 30.26 2.45
N ASP A 12 23.44 31.49 2.56
CA ASP A 12 23.59 32.31 3.78
C ASP A 12 22.60 31.92 4.89
N LEU A 13 21.45 31.34 4.53
CA LEU A 13 20.37 30.95 5.45
C LEU A 13 20.18 29.43 5.43
N ALA A 14 20.20 28.80 6.60
CA ALA A 14 19.94 27.38 6.76
C ALA A 14 18.43 27.13 6.90
N CYS A 15 17.74 27.00 5.77
CA CYS A 15 16.30 26.72 5.72
C CYS A 15 16.00 25.21 5.72
N VAL A 16 14.95 24.79 6.43
CA VAL A 16 14.53 23.37 6.45
C VAL A 16 13.01 23.18 6.54
N ASN A 17 12.51 22.21 5.78
CA ASN A 17 11.12 21.76 5.82
C ASN A 17 11.02 20.52 6.71
N VAL A 18 10.07 20.52 7.66
CA VAL A 18 9.92 19.48 8.66
C VAL A 18 8.46 19.02 8.75
N TYR A 19 8.19 17.88 8.12
CA TYR A 19 6.90 17.20 8.12
C TYR A 19 6.96 15.94 8.98
N ILE A 20 6.95 16.14 10.30
CA ILE A 20 6.99 15.05 11.28
C ILE A 20 5.84 15.25 12.27
N ASP A 21 4.96 14.25 12.36
CA ASP A 21 3.80 14.25 13.27
C ASP A 21 4.20 13.92 14.71
N ASP A 22 5.21 13.09 14.90
CA ASP A 22 5.72 12.70 16.21
C ASP A 22 6.52 13.87 16.84
N PHE A 23 6.14 14.28 18.05
CA PHE A 23 6.72 15.46 18.70
C PHE A 23 8.18 15.25 19.10
N GLU A 24 8.54 14.07 19.62
CA GLU A 24 9.91 13.76 20.05
C GLU A 24 10.85 13.74 18.84
N LYS A 25 10.47 13.03 17.78
CA LYS A 25 11.25 12.98 16.52
C LYS A 25 11.35 14.34 15.85
N PHE A 26 10.31 15.18 15.96
CA PHE A 26 10.36 16.56 15.46
C PHE A 26 11.45 17.34 16.22
N THR A 27 11.44 17.28 17.55
CA THR A 27 12.44 17.94 18.42
C THR A 27 13.86 17.49 18.09
N GLU A 28 14.11 16.17 18.07
CA GLU A 28 15.42 15.61 17.73
C GLU A 28 15.91 16.07 16.34
N SER A 29 15.01 16.14 15.37
CA SER A 29 15.33 16.52 14.00
C SER A 29 15.74 17.99 13.90
N ILE A 30 14.99 18.89 14.54
CA ILE A 30 15.33 20.32 14.52
C ILE A 30 16.59 20.59 15.35
N GLU A 31 16.74 19.97 16.53
CA GLU A 31 17.96 20.05 17.35
C GLU A 31 19.21 19.68 16.56
N TYR A 32 19.16 18.57 15.83
CA TYR A 32 20.23 18.16 14.93
C TYR A 32 20.56 19.26 13.91
N TRP A 33 19.55 19.81 13.23
CA TRP A 33 19.75 20.86 12.22
C TRP A 33 20.45 22.09 12.78
N ARG A 34 19.94 22.60 13.90
CA ARG A 34 20.49 23.79 14.55
C ARG A 34 21.90 23.52 15.07
N SER A 35 22.18 22.33 15.56
CA SER A 35 23.51 21.95 16.02
C SER A 35 24.54 21.93 14.88
N LYS A 36 24.11 21.55 13.67
CA LYS A 36 24.97 21.43 12.49
C LYS A 36 25.27 22.79 11.84
N TYR A 37 24.31 23.71 11.85
CA TYR A 37 24.44 25.02 11.19
C TYR A 37 24.38 26.19 12.18
N ARG A 38 25.10 26.10 13.30
CA ARG A 38 25.11 27.14 14.36
C ARG A 38 25.62 28.50 13.89
N ASP A 39 26.46 28.52 12.86
CA ASP A 39 27.10 29.74 12.35
C ASP A 39 26.25 30.50 11.33
N LYS A 40 25.05 29.99 11.01
CA LYS A 40 24.12 30.59 10.05
C LYS A 40 22.75 30.82 10.70
N PRO A 41 21.97 31.83 10.27
CA PRO A 41 20.58 31.93 10.68
C PRO A 41 19.81 30.69 10.22
N VAL A 42 19.06 30.08 11.13
CA VAL A 42 18.32 28.84 10.92
C VAL A 42 16.82 29.12 10.92
N ILE A 43 16.16 28.79 9.82
CA ILE A 43 14.74 29.06 9.61
C ILE A 43 14.01 27.76 9.28
N ILE A 44 12.90 27.49 9.96
CA ILE A 44 12.01 26.37 9.61
C ILE A 44 10.99 26.90 8.62
N THR A 45 11.14 26.52 7.35
CA THR A 45 10.35 27.06 6.25
C THR A 45 8.98 26.41 6.11
N GLU A 46 8.82 25.16 6.54
CA GLU A 46 7.54 24.46 6.44
C GLU A 46 7.34 23.50 7.61
N TYR A 47 6.24 23.66 8.32
CA TYR A 47 5.67 22.67 9.24
C TYR A 47 4.16 22.87 9.29
N GLY A 48 3.42 21.78 9.32
CA GLY A 48 1.96 21.83 9.29
C GLY A 48 1.36 20.44 9.28
N LYS A 49 0.03 20.40 9.35
CA LYS A 49 -0.73 19.16 9.42
C LYS A 49 -1.98 19.26 8.58
N ALA A 50 -2.28 18.20 7.84
CA ALA A 50 -3.48 18.12 7.04
C ALA A 50 -4.70 17.72 7.89
N VAL A 51 -5.89 18.19 7.48
CA VAL A 51 -7.15 17.96 8.21
C VAL A 51 -8.23 17.39 7.30
N GLN A 52 -9.13 16.60 7.87
CA GLN A 52 -10.35 16.20 7.20
C GLN A 52 -11.38 17.32 7.27
N ILE A 53 -12.00 17.65 6.14
CA ILE A 53 -12.98 18.73 6.05
C ILE A 53 -14.19 18.40 6.93
N GLY A 54 -14.53 19.32 7.82
CA GLY A 54 -15.67 19.21 8.74
C GLY A 54 -15.38 18.42 10.01
N ASN A 55 -14.18 17.86 10.19
CA ASN A 55 -13.85 17.08 11.38
C ASN A 55 -13.53 18.00 12.58
N ARG A 56 -14.38 17.92 13.62
CA ARG A 56 -14.24 18.65 14.90
C ARG A 56 -14.23 17.72 16.12
N ASN A 57 -13.68 16.52 15.97
CA ASN A 57 -13.61 15.53 17.04
C ASN A 57 -12.57 15.85 18.13
N GLY A 58 -12.08 17.08 18.21
CA GLY A 58 -11.07 17.49 19.19
C GLY A 58 -9.65 17.04 18.83
N TYR A 59 -8.65 17.54 19.55
CA TYR A 59 -7.25 17.37 19.18
C TYR A 59 -6.72 15.93 19.30
N SER A 60 -7.46 15.03 19.96
CA SER A 60 -7.14 13.60 20.02
C SER A 60 -7.33 12.89 18.68
N ASP A 61 -8.22 13.38 17.83
CA ASP A 61 -8.37 12.91 16.44
C ASP A 61 -7.29 13.54 15.55
N PRO A 62 -6.36 12.76 14.97
CA PRO A 62 -5.27 13.30 14.16
C PRO A 62 -5.70 14.16 12.97
N PHE A 63 -6.92 13.98 12.45
CA PHE A 63 -7.40 14.68 11.25
C PHE A 63 -8.36 15.82 11.58
N SER A 64 -8.58 16.15 12.86
CA SER A 64 -9.47 17.25 13.24
C SER A 64 -8.82 18.62 13.07
N TYR A 65 -9.68 19.64 12.99
CA TYR A 65 -9.26 21.04 13.01
C TYR A 65 -8.53 21.41 14.32
N GLU A 66 -8.96 20.86 15.45
CA GLU A 66 -8.33 21.10 16.75
C GLU A 66 -6.94 20.43 16.84
N SER A 67 -6.73 19.29 16.19
CA SER A 67 -5.43 18.61 16.15
C SER A 67 -4.39 19.39 15.34
N GLN A 68 -4.79 19.98 14.21
CA GLN A 68 -3.95 20.91 13.45
C GLN A 68 -3.60 22.15 14.30
N ALA A 69 -4.57 22.72 15.00
CA ALA A 69 -4.33 23.89 15.86
C ALA A 69 -3.37 23.57 17.00
N LYS A 70 -3.52 22.41 17.65
CA LYS A 70 -2.60 21.92 18.69
C LYS A 70 -1.20 21.65 18.13
N TYR A 71 -1.12 21.01 16.96
CA TYR A 71 0.13 20.75 16.27
C TYR A 71 0.92 22.06 16.08
N ILE A 72 0.30 23.07 15.47
CA ILE A 72 0.94 24.38 15.22
C ILE A 72 1.35 25.04 16.54
N LEU A 73 0.49 25.02 17.55
CA LEU A 73 0.77 25.60 18.87
C LEU A 73 2.03 25.03 19.51
N GLU A 74 2.13 23.69 19.56
CA GLU A 74 3.25 22.99 20.19
C GLU A 74 4.55 23.22 19.42
N ARG A 75 4.52 23.14 18.08
CA ARG A 75 5.72 23.29 17.26
C ARG A 75 6.21 24.73 17.28
N TYR A 76 5.32 25.72 17.16
CA TYR A 76 5.72 27.12 17.21
C TYR A 76 6.39 27.48 18.54
N ARG A 77 5.81 27.05 19.67
CA ARG A 77 6.40 27.29 21.01
C ARG A 77 7.76 26.64 21.17
N LEU A 78 7.89 25.37 20.76
CA LEU A 78 9.17 24.66 20.79
C LEU A 78 10.24 25.42 19.98
N ILE A 79 9.88 25.88 18.78
CA ILE A 79 10.80 26.63 17.91
C ILE A 79 11.21 27.96 18.55
N GLN A 80 10.28 28.66 19.22
CA GLN A 80 10.59 29.87 19.98
C GLN A 80 11.49 29.60 21.19
N GLU A 81 11.19 28.57 21.98
CA GLU A 81 11.99 28.14 23.14
C GLU A 81 13.42 27.77 22.72
N MET A 82 13.55 27.14 21.56
CA MET A 82 14.81 26.82 20.92
C MET A 82 15.43 28.01 20.18
N ASN A 83 14.95 29.25 20.29
CA ASN A 83 15.59 30.45 19.73
C ASN A 83 16.03 30.30 18.25
N TYR A 84 15.15 29.78 17.39
CA TYR A 84 15.36 29.83 15.93
C TYR A 84 15.14 31.26 15.39
N ASP A 85 15.77 31.58 14.27
CA ASP A 85 15.70 32.91 13.66
C ASP A 85 14.37 33.17 12.93
N GLY A 86 13.61 32.12 12.63
CA GLY A 86 12.28 32.25 12.05
C GLY A 86 11.58 30.91 11.82
N SER A 87 10.25 30.98 11.67
CA SER A 87 9.46 29.82 11.26
C SER A 87 8.23 30.20 10.44
N PHE A 88 7.87 29.36 9.48
CA PHE A 88 6.71 29.54 8.63
C PHE A 88 5.78 28.33 8.72
N VAL A 89 4.53 28.57 9.15
CA VAL A 89 3.49 27.56 9.15
C VAL A 89 3.08 27.27 7.71
N TRP A 90 3.19 26.01 7.31
CA TRP A 90 2.74 25.54 6.01
C TRP A 90 1.31 24.99 6.12
N VAL A 91 0.29 25.62 5.54
CA VAL A 91 0.30 26.81 4.67
C VAL A 91 -0.85 27.74 5.05
N PHE A 92 -0.87 28.95 4.48
CA PHE A 92 -1.95 29.89 4.73
C PHE A 92 -3.33 29.32 4.37
N ALA A 93 -3.53 28.80 3.16
CA ALA A 93 -4.82 28.28 2.71
C ALA A 93 -4.70 26.96 1.95
N ASP A 94 -5.78 26.18 1.98
CA ASP A 94 -5.90 24.98 1.17
C ASP A 94 -5.71 25.30 -0.33
N TRP A 95 -5.17 24.32 -1.06
CA TRP A 95 -4.94 24.45 -2.50
C TRP A 95 -5.36 23.17 -3.23
N ARG A 96 -5.59 23.29 -4.54
CA ARG A 96 -5.85 22.13 -5.39
C ARG A 96 -4.54 21.67 -6.03
N GLY A 97 -4.24 20.39 -5.95
CA GLY A 97 -3.16 19.80 -6.75
C GLY A 97 -3.69 19.16 -8.03
N GLU A 98 -2.75 18.79 -8.90
CA GLU A 98 -3.06 18.17 -10.19
C GLU A 98 -3.44 16.69 -10.06
N ARG A 99 -3.10 16.06 -8.93
CA ARG A 99 -3.24 14.61 -8.71
C ARG A 99 -4.05 14.36 -7.45
N PRO A 100 -4.95 13.34 -7.43
CA PRO A 100 -5.78 13.07 -6.27
C PRO A 100 -4.93 12.46 -5.14
N VAL A 101 -5.12 12.89 -3.90
CA VAL A 101 -4.36 12.48 -2.71
C VAL A 101 -5.03 11.29 -2.03
N MET A 102 -4.23 10.30 -1.62
CA MET A 102 -4.74 9.11 -0.92
C MET A 102 -4.83 9.31 0.60
N THR A 103 -3.96 10.12 1.19
CA THR A 103 -3.70 10.15 2.64
C THR A 103 -4.84 10.66 3.50
N LEU A 104 -5.83 11.35 2.91
CA LEU A 104 -6.96 11.95 3.61
C LEU A 104 -8.30 11.49 3.04
N PRO A 105 -9.31 11.21 3.88
CA PRO A 105 -10.64 10.81 3.45
C PRO A 105 -11.53 12.01 3.12
N ASN A 106 -11.07 12.91 2.24
CA ASN A 106 -11.87 14.05 1.78
C ASN A 106 -12.77 13.65 0.61
N GLN A 107 -13.91 14.35 0.48
CA GLN A 107 -14.80 14.17 -0.69
C GLN A 107 -14.10 14.58 -1.99
N ASP A 108 -13.38 15.71 -1.93
CA ASP A 108 -12.54 16.16 -3.03
C ASP A 108 -11.10 15.72 -2.79
N LEU A 109 -10.68 14.69 -3.54
CA LEU A 109 -9.34 14.13 -3.42
C LEU A 109 -8.26 15.04 -4.01
N TYR A 110 -8.59 16.06 -4.80
CA TYR A 110 -7.61 16.99 -5.34
C TYR A 110 -7.31 18.15 -4.39
N LEU A 111 -8.09 18.29 -3.33
CA LEU A 111 -7.96 19.38 -2.37
C LEU A 111 -6.99 18.99 -1.25
N TYR A 112 -5.88 19.73 -1.15
CA TYR A 112 -4.90 19.60 -0.09
C TYR A 112 -5.32 20.49 1.07
N THR A 113 -5.68 19.85 2.18
CA THR A 113 -6.32 20.50 3.32
C THR A 113 -5.33 20.75 4.46
N MET A 114 -4.20 21.39 4.16
CA MET A 114 -3.19 21.78 5.17
C MET A 114 -3.28 23.26 5.57
N GLY A 115 -4.17 24.03 4.94
CA GLY A 115 -4.32 25.45 5.21
C GLY A 115 -4.80 25.74 6.62
N VAL A 116 -4.33 26.84 7.22
CA VAL A 116 -4.98 27.42 8.43
C VAL A 116 -6.32 28.06 8.10
N VAL A 117 -6.57 28.37 6.83
CA VAL A 117 -7.89 28.70 6.28
C VAL A 117 -8.28 27.74 5.15
N SER A 118 -9.57 27.61 4.87
CA SER A 118 -10.07 26.82 3.75
C SER A 118 -9.68 27.44 2.40
N TYR A 119 -9.98 26.72 1.31
CA TYR A 119 -9.81 27.22 -0.05
C TYR A 119 -10.54 28.57 -0.26
N ASP A 120 -11.76 28.67 0.28
CA ASP A 120 -12.61 29.87 0.26
C ASP A 120 -12.26 30.89 1.37
N ARG A 121 -11.14 30.68 2.07
CA ARG A 121 -10.62 31.55 3.15
C ARG A 121 -11.46 31.57 4.42
N GLU A 122 -12.26 30.54 4.66
CA GLU A 122 -12.92 30.34 5.94
C GLU A 122 -11.90 29.98 7.01
N LYS A 123 -11.95 30.68 8.14
CA LYS A 123 -10.96 30.54 9.22
C LYS A 123 -11.17 29.23 10.00
N ARG A 124 -10.10 28.46 10.18
CA ARG A 124 -10.08 27.31 11.09
C ARG A 124 -9.58 27.72 12.48
N PRO A 125 -9.81 26.90 13.53
CA PRO A 125 -9.20 27.10 14.84
C PRO A 125 -7.68 27.36 14.80
N ALA A 126 -6.97 26.71 13.89
CA ALA A 126 -5.55 26.93 13.65
C ALA A 126 -5.19 28.39 13.30
N TYR A 127 -6.06 29.09 12.57
CA TYR A 127 -5.87 30.50 12.24
C TYR A 127 -5.91 31.38 13.49
N GLU A 128 -6.88 31.16 14.38
CA GLU A 128 -7.01 31.95 15.62
C GLU A 128 -5.86 31.64 16.59
N VAL A 129 -5.39 30.40 16.64
CA VAL A 129 -4.16 30.03 17.38
C VAL A 129 -2.96 30.77 16.82
N LEU A 130 -2.74 30.72 15.49
CA LEU A 130 -1.60 31.37 14.86
C LEU A 130 -1.62 32.90 15.06
N LYS A 131 -2.80 33.51 14.93
CA LYS A 131 -3.01 34.94 15.21
C LYS A 131 -2.63 35.27 16.65
N ALA A 132 -3.10 34.48 17.63
CA ALA A 132 -2.75 34.69 19.03
C ALA A 132 -1.24 34.56 19.28
N LEU A 133 -0.57 33.61 18.61
CA LEU A 133 0.87 33.40 18.73
C LEU A 133 1.72 34.54 18.13
N TYR A 134 1.24 35.20 17.09
CA TYR A 134 1.95 36.32 16.45
C TYR A 134 1.68 37.67 17.10
N THR A 135 0.56 37.82 17.82
CA THR A 135 0.18 39.08 18.48
C THR A 135 0.25 39.01 20.01
N ASP A 136 0.92 38.01 20.57
CA ASP A 136 0.97 37.73 22.02
C ASP A 136 -0.42 37.73 22.70
N GLY A 137 -1.42 37.23 21.97
CA GLY A 137 -2.81 37.15 22.40
C GLY A 137 -3.13 35.90 23.22
N LYS A 138 -4.36 35.85 23.75
CA LYS A 138 -4.85 34.66 24.47
C LYS A 138 -5.15 33.52 23.49
N VAL A 139 -4.43 32.41 23.62
CA VAL A 139 -4.66 31.20 22.82
C VAL A 139 -6.04 30.60 23.16
N PRO A 140 -6.87 30.25 22.15
CA PRO A 140 -8.17 29.63 22.39
C PRO A 140 -8.02 28.24 23.02
N THR A 141 -8.99 27.86 23.86
CA THR A 141 -9.03 26.52 24.45
C THR A 141 -9.42 25.49 23.39
N LEU A 142 -8.56 24.48 23.18
CA LEU A 142 -8.81 23.40 22.23
C LEU A 142 -9.50 22.22 22.94
N ALA A 143 -10.58 21.72 22.37
CA ALA A 143 -11.25 20.53 22.90
C ALA A 143 -10.39 19.28 22.68
N ILE A 144 -10.29 18.41 23.71
CA ILE A 144 -9.57 17.14 23.62
C ILE A 144 -10.28 16.20 22.65
N GLY A 145 -11.59 16.06 22.83
CA GLY A 145 -12.44 15.09 22.14
C GLY A 145 -12.06 13.63 22.41
N ASP A 146 -12.86 12.71 21.88
CA ASP A 146 -12.74 11.27 22.11
C ASP A 146 -12.57 10.55 20.77
N TYR A 147 -11.33 10.27 20.40
CA TYR A 147 -10.98 9.59 19.16
C TYR A 147 -10.54 8.16 19.42
N SER A 148 -11.17 7.22 18.71
CA SER A 148 -10.70 5.84 18.60
C SER A 148 -10.66 5.43 17.13
N GLU A 149 -9.53 4.88 16.68
CA GLU A 149 -9.41 4.38 15.31
C GLU A 149 -10.30 3.13 15.15
N SER A 150 -11.29 3.20 14.26
CA SER A 150 -12.17 2.06 13.99
C SER A 150 -11.42 0.96 13.25
N ILE A 151 -11.22 -0.20 13.91
CA ILE A 151 -10.65 -1.39 13.28
C ILE A 151 -11.68 -2.04 12.36
N PRO A 152 -11.45 -2.13 11.03
CA PRO A 152 -12.40 -2.75 10.12
C PRO A 152 -12.54 -4.26 10.38
N ALA A 153 -13.67 -4.66 10.95
CA ALA A 153 -13.95 -6.06 11.27
C ALA A 153 -14.08 -6.96 10.03
N ILE A 154 -14.33 -6.40 8.84
CA ILE A 154 -14.57 -7.15 7.61
C ILE A 154 -13.40 -8.07 7.24
N TYR A 155 -12.15 -7.66 7.45
CA TYR A 155 -10.98 -8.48 7.12
C TYR A 155 -10.94 -9.75 7.98
N THR A 156 -11.16 -9.59 9.28
CA THR A 156 -11.26 -10.71 10.23
C THR A 156 -12.45 -11.61 9.93
N VAL A 157 -13.63 -11.03 9.70
CA VAL A 157 -14.85 -11.78 9.40
C VAL A 157 -14.71 -12.56 8.09
N ALA A 158 -14.19 -11.93 7.02
CA ALA A 158 -13.96 -12.58 5.74
C ALA A 158 -12.96 -13.74 5.87
N GLY A 159 -11.85 -13.55 6.61
CA GLY A 159 -10.88 -14.61 6.88
C GLY A 159 -11.50 -15.81 7.62
N ILE A 160 -12.31 -15.56 8.65
CA ILE A 160 -13.02 -16.63 9.40
C ILE A 160 -14.01 -17.36 8.49
N VAL A 161 -14.81 -16.63 7.70
CA VAL A 161 -15.76 -17.23 6.76
C VAL A 161 -15.04 -18.10 5.73
N LEU A 162 -13.92 -17.63 5.17
CA LEU A 162 -13.09 -18.40 4.24
C LEU A 162 -12.53 -19.66 4.89
N LEU A 163 -12.05 -19.57 6.13
CA LEU A 163 -11.51 -20.72 6.86
C LEU A 163 -12.58 -21.79 7.11
N LEU A 164 -13.78 -21.37 7.54
CA LEU A 164 -14.91 -22.27 7.75
C LEU A 164 -15.38 -22.90 6.44
N PHE A 165 -15.47 -22.11 5.38
CA PHE A 165 -15.89 -22.60 4.06
C PHE A 165 -14.87 -23.58 3.46
N LEU A 166 -13.57 -23.29 3.56
CA LEU A 166 -12.51 -24.20 3.15
C LEU A 166 -12.56 -25.50 3.96
N SER A 167 -12.71 -25.40 5.28
CA SER A 167 -12.81 -26.56 6.17
C SER A 167 -14.01 -27.43 5.81
N TYR A 168 -15.17 -26.82 5.56
CA TYR A 168 -16.35 -27.53 5.09
C TYR A 168 -16.07 -28.31 3.81
N ILE A 169 -15.54 -27.66 2.76
CA ILE A 169 -15.23 -28.34 1.49
C ILE A 169 -14.19 -29.46 1.68
N TYR A 170 -13.18 -29.23 2.52
CA TYR A 170 -12.15 -30.21 2.86
C TYR A 170 -12.71 -31.46 3.56
N TYR A 171 -13.70 -31.32 4.45
CA TYR A 171 -14.31 -32.46 5.13
C TYR A 171 -15.44 -33.12 4.34
N SER A 172 -16.23 -32.33 3.61
CA SER A 172 -17.38 -32.82 2.84
C SER A 172 -16.99 -33.60 1.59
N TYR A 173 -15.95 -33.17 0.87
CA TYR A 173 -15.57 -33.79 -0.40
C TYR A 173 -14.26 -34.57 -0.30
N ARG A 174 -14.37 -35.90 -0.22
CA ARG A 174 -13.21 -36.82 -0.17
C ARG A 174 -12.20 -36.57 -1.31
N TRP A 175 -12.68 -36.44 -2.54
CA TRP A 175 -11.84 -36.19 -3.72
C TRP A 175 -11.11 -34.84 -3.64
N PHE A 176 -11.78 -33.80 -3.16
CA PHE A 176 -11.16 -32.49 -2.95
C PHE A 176 -10.03 -32.58 -1.91
N ARG A 177 -10.28 -33.26 -0.79
CA ARG A 177 -9.28 -33.49 0.27
C ARG A 177 -8.04 -34.24 -0.23
N GLU A 178 -8.26 -35.31 -0.98
CA GLU A 178 -7.16 -36.10 -1.56
C GLU A 178 -6.34 -35.24 -2.53
N ASN A 179 -6.99 -34.50 -3.43
CA ASN A 179 -6.33 -33.56 -4.34
C ASN A 179 -5.60 -32.43 -3.61
N PHE A 180 -6.20 -31.86 -2.57
CA PHE A 180 -5.59 -30.83 -1.71
C PHE A 180 -4.30 -31.31 -1.06
N ASN A 181 -4.32 -32.49 -0.43
CA ASN A 181 -3.15 -33.06 0.21
C ASN A 181 -2.06 -33.44 -0.80
N ARG A 182 -2.45 -33.98 -1.96
CA ARG A 182 -1.52 -34.31 -3.05
C ARG A 182 -0.87 -33.06 -3.63
N ALA A 183 -1.65 -32.03 -3.94
CA ALA A 183 -1.14 -30.76 -4.45
C ALA A 183 -0.27 -30.03 -3.41
N THR A 184 -0.51 -30.19 -2.11
CA THR A 184 0.30 -29.57 -1.05
C THR A 184 1.63 -30.28 -0.85
N PHE A 185 1.61 -31.60 -0.63
CA PHE A 185 2.81 -32.35 -0.22
C PHE A 185 3.55 -33.05 -1.37
N ARG A 186 2.86 -33.36 -2.47
CA ARG A 186 3.40 -34.11 -3.62
C ARG A 186 3.03 -33.44 -4.95
N PRO A 187 3.42 -32.17 -5.17
CA PRO A 187 2.97 -31.39 -6.32
C PRO A 187 3.33 -32.02 -7.67
N TYR A 188 4.47 -32.71 -7.78
CA TYR A 188 4.85 -33.40 -9.03
C TYR A 188 3.82 -34.47 -9.43
N ASN A 189 3.52 -35.39 -8.50
CA ASN A 189 2.57 -36.48 -8.76
C ASN A 189 1.16 -35.93 -9.03
N PHE A 190 0.79 -34.82 -8.39
CA PHE A 190 -0.49 -34.18 -8.67
C PHE A 190 -0.58 -33.63 -10.10
N PHE A 191 0.44 -32.89 -10.56
CA PHE A 191 0.45 -32.34 -11.92
C PHE A 191 0.58 -33.42 -13.01
N ALA A 192 1.25 -34.53 -12.71
CA ALA A 192 1.30 -35.69 -13.62
C ALA A 192 -0.10 -36.30 -13.82
N ASP A 193 -0.88 -36.45 -12.75
CA ASP A 193 -2.26 -36.94 -12.83
C ASP A 193 -3.18 -35.99 -13.62
N VAL A 194 -2.98 -34.67 -13.49
CA VAL A 194 -3.73 -33.67 -14.28
C VAL A 194 -3.44 -33.84 -15.76
N ARG A 195 -2.16 -34.07 -16.14
CA ARG A 195 -1.76 -34.36 -17.52
C ARG A 195 -2.40 -35.65 -18.02
N ASP A 196 -2.41 -36.69 -17.20
CA ASP A 196 -2.93 -38.02 -17.55
C ASP A 196 -4.48 -38.08 -17.50
N GLN A 197 -5.14 -36.93 -17.40
CA GLN A 197 -6.60 -36.75 -17.44
C GLN A 197 -7.37 -37.48 -16.33
N TYR A 198 -6.73 -37.71 -15.17
CA TYR A 198 -7.51 -38.09 -13.98
C TYR A 198 -8.48 -36.96 -13.66
N MET A 199 -9.79 -37.26 -13.75
CA MET A 199 -10.87 -36.26 -13.68
C MET A 199 -10.81 -35.42 -12.41
N ILE A 200 -10.19 -34.25 -12.50
CA ILE A 200 -10.39 -33.19 -11.51
C ILE A 200 -11.69 -32.48 -11.87
N SER A 201 -12.60 -32.42 -10.89
CA SER A 201 -13.87 -31.73 -11.05
C SER A 201 -13.64 -30.23 -11.30
N PHE A 202 -14.10 -29.73 -12.45
CA PHE A 202 -14.08 -28.30 -12.79
C PHE A 202 -14.78 -27.44 -11.73
N GLY A 203 -15.88 -27.96 -11.14
CA GLY A 203 -16.62 -27.27 -10.08
C GLY A 203 -15.77 -27.09 -8.82
N GLN A 204 -15.06 -28.14 -8.39
CA GLN A 204 -14.17 -28.07 -7.22
C GLN A 204 -12.98 -27.14 -7.46
N THR A 205 -12.40 -27.17 -8.66
CA THR A 205 -11.33 -26.24 -9.05
C THR A 205 -11.82 -24.80 -9.07
N SER A 206 -13.04 -24.55 -9.52
CA SER A 206 -13.62 -23.19 -9.52
C SER A 206 -13.93 -22.68 -8.11
N LEU A 207 -14.42 -23.55 -7.21
CA LEU A 207 -14.57 -23.20 -5.80
C LEU A 207 -13.21 -22.85 -5.16
N LEU A 208 -12.17 -23.62 -5.49
CA LEU A 208 -10.81 -23.32 -5.03
C LEU A 208 -10.29 -21.98 -5.56
N ALA A 209 -10.54 -21.67 -6.84
CA ALA A 209 -10.17 -20.40 -7.44
C ALA A 209 -10.86 -19.21 -6.75
N LEU A 210 -12.14 -19.36 -6.36
CA LEU A 210 -12.87 -18.36 -5.58
C LEU A 210 -12.27 -18.18 -4.18
N ILE A 211 -11.89 -19.27 -3.49
CA ILE A 211 -11.23 -19.17 -2.19
C ILE A 211 -9.88 -18.46 -2.33
N ILE A 212 -9.02 -18.89 -3.25
CA ILE A 212 -7.69 -18.30 -3.48
C ILE A 212 -7.79 -16.81 -3.83
N SER A 213 -8.68 -16.46 -4.75
CA SER A 213 -8.88 -15.07 -5.15
C SER A 213 -9.42 -14.21 -4.02
N THR A 214 -10.35 -14.74 -3.21
CA THR A 214 -10.86 -14.01 -2.04
C THR A 214 -9.81 -13.86 -0.95
N THR A 215 -9.00 -14.88 -0.68
CA THR A 215 -7.85 -14.79 0.23
C THR A 215 -6.86 -13.71 -0.21
N LEU A 216 -6.46 -13.68 -1.50
CA LEU A 216 -5.63 -12.60 -2.03
C LEU A 216 -6.30 -11.23 -1.92
N GLY A 217 -7.61 -11.18 -2.18
CA GLY A 217 -8.39 -9.96 -2.10
C GLY A 217 -8.42 -9.36 -0.69
N VAL A 218 -8.63 -10.21 0.33
CA VAL A 218 -8.59 -9.83 1.75
C VAL A 218 -7.19 -9.39 2.15
N PHE A 219 -6.16 -10.15 1.76
CA PHE A 219 -4.77 -9.81 2.07
C PHE A 219 -4.35 -8.46 1.46
N ILE A 220 -4.51 -8.30 0.14
CA ILE A 220 -4.14 -7.08 -0.58
C ILE A 220 -4.96 -5.88 -0.08
N GLY A 221 -6.28 -6.06 0.05
CA GLY A 221 -7.18 -5.02 0.52
C GLY A 221 -6.87 -4.57 1.94
N GLY A 222 -6.53 -5.51 2.83
CA GLY A 222 -6.12 -5.24 4.21
C GLY A 222 -4.80 -4.49 4.30
N VAL A 223 -3.78 -4.90 3.52
CA VAL A 223 -2.48 -4.21 3.46
C VAL A 223 -2.66 -2.78 2.95
N LEU A 224 -3.39 -2.58 1.83
CA LEU A 224 -3.61 -1.25 1.27
C LEU A 224 -4.39 -0.34 2.22
N ASN A 225 -5.44 -0.86 2.87
CA ASN A 225 -6.21 -0.08 3.85
C ASN A 225 -5.37 0.33 5.06
N ARG A 226 -4.44 -0.52 5.50
CA ARG A 226 -3.53 -0.15 6.59
C ARG A 226 -2.53 0.92 6.18
N LEU A 227 -2.05 0.86 4.94
CA LEU A 227 -1.09 1.82 4.38
C LEU A 227 -1.74 3.07 3.78
N LYS A 228 -3.06 3.26 3.91
CA LYS A 228 -3.82 4.35 3.25
C LYS A 228 -3.35 5.76 3.62
N GLN A 229 -2.74 5.94 4.80
CA GLN A 229 -2.21 7.22 5.27
C GLN A 229 -0.71 7.40 4.95
N ASN A 230 -0.06 6.40 4.35
CA ASN A 230 1.37 6.46 4.07
C ASN A 230 1.63 7.30 2.81
N GLU A 231 2.35 8.42 2.99
CA GLU A 231 2.71 9.33 1.91
C GLU A 231 3.57 8.66 0.83
N PHE A 232 4.50 7.78 1.20
CA PHE A 232 5.34 7.06 0.24
C PHE A 232 4.51 6.14 -0.67
N LEU A 233 3.49 5.48 -0.11
CA LEU A 233 2.58 4.68 -0.92
C LEU A 233 1.80 5.57 -1.90
N ASP A 234 1.34 6.74 -1.47
CA ASP A 234 0.64 7.68 -2.36
C ASP A 234 1.56 8.19 -3.48
N TYR A 235 2.83 8.52 -3.20
CA TYR A 235 3.81 8.90 -4.22
C TYR A 235 4.03 7.78 -5.26
N ILE A 236 4.15 6.53 -4.81
CA ILE A 236 4.30 5.37 -5.70
C ILE A 236 3.04 5.18 -6.56
N LEU A 237 1.85 5.24 -5.94
CA LEU A 237 0.58 5.09 -6.66
C LEU A 237 0.34 6.23 -7.66
N THR A 238 0.71 7.46 -7.30
CA THR A 238 0.62 8.63 -8.20
C THR A 238 1.46 8.44 -9.45
N HIS A 239 2.67 7.90 -9.29
CA HIS A 239 3.58 7.66 -10.40
C HIS A 239 3.16 6.47 -11.27
N LEU A 240 2.74 5.36 -10.64
CA LEU A 240 2.33 4.16 -11.36
C LEU A 240 0.99 4.33 -12.08
N ILE A 241 0.02 4.97 -11.44
CA ILE A 241 -1.35 5.12 -11.97
C ILE A 241 -1.49 6.51 -12.61
N PHE A 242 -1.00 6.65 -13.83
CA PHE A 242 -1.06 7.95 -14.55
C PHE A 242 -2.50 8.41 -14.85
N ILE A 243 -3.48 7.51 -14.86
CA ILE A 243 -4.88 7.82 -15.16
C ILE A 243 -5.61 8.25 -13.88
N ASP A 244 -6.05 9.50 -13.82
CA ASP A 244 -6.68 10.09 -12.62
C ASP A 244 -7.95 9.36 -12.17
N TRP A 245 -8.87 9.06 -13.08
CA TRP A 245 -10.12 8.38 -12.72
C TRP A 245 -9.87 7.00 -12.10
N LEU A 246 -8.82 6.30 -12.56
CA LEU A 246 -8.41 5.01 -12.03
C LEU A 246 -7.83 5.17 -10.62
N LYS A 247 -7.01 6.21 -10.40
CA LYS A 247 -6.46 6.54 -9.08
C LYS A 247 -7.57 6.92 -8.09
N VAL A 248 -8.52 7.76 -8.48
CA VAL A 248 -9.70 8.11 -7.66
C VAL A 248 -10.47 6.86 -7.25
N LYS A 249 -10.74 5.95 -8.19
CA LYS A 249 -11.46 4.72 -7.89
C LYS A 249 -10.67 3.82 -6.93
N LEU A 250 -9.36 3.70 -7.12
CA LEU A 250 -8.48 2.96 -6.24
C LEU A 250 -8.45 3.56 -4.83
N ILE A 251 -8.33 4.88 -4.69
CA ILE A 251 -8.39 5.56 -3.38
C ILE A 251 -9.73 5.29 -2.69
N SER A 252 -10.85 5.42 -3.42
CA SER A 252 -12.19 5.15 -2.87
C SER A 252 -12.33 3.70 -2.38
N MET A 253 -11.71 2.75 -3.07
CA MET A 253 -11.66 1.35 -2.68
C MET A 253 -10.80 1.14 -1.44
N ILE A 254 -9.63 1.78 -1.35
CA ILE A 254 -8.72 1.68 -0.21
C ILE A 254 -9.40 2.20 1.07
N TRP A 255 -10.14 3.30 0.99
CA TRP A 255 -10.83 3.87 2.15
C TRP A 255 -12.09 3.11 2.58
N ASN A 256 -12.68 2.29 1.71
CA ASN A 256 -13.86 1.47 2.02
C ASN A 256 -13.47 -0.02 2.15
N PRO A 257 -13.35 -0.57 3.38
CA PRO A 257 -12.89 -1.94 3.61
C PRO A 257 -13.71 -3.02 2.89
N VAL A 258 -15.03 -2.87 2.81
CA VAL A 258 -15.91 -3.85 2.16
C VAL A 258 -15.68 -3.83 0.65
N ALA A 259 -15.63 -2.64 0.06
CA ALA A 259 -15.32 -2.48 -1.36
C ALA A 259 -13.92 -3.02 -1.69
N SER A 260 -12.94 -2.75 -0.82
CA SER A 260 -11.57 -3.25 -0.96
C SER A 260 -11.51 -4.76 -1.10
N VAL A 261 -12.15 -5.50 -0.19
CA VAL A 261 -12.20 -6.97 -0.26
C VAL A 261 -12.83 -7.43 -1.57
N LEU A 262 -13.99 -6.88 -1.95
CA LEU A 262 -14.72 -7.32 -3.15
C LEU A 262 -13.93 -7.07 -4.45
N TYR A 263 -13.44 -5.84 -4.65
CA TYR A 263 -12.74 -5.47 -5.88
C TYR A 263 -11.37 -6.14 -5.98
N CYS A 264 -10.61 -6.25 -4.89
CA CYS A 264 -9.34 -6.98 -4.90
C CYS A 264 -9.56 -8.47 -5.18
N SER A 265 -10.61 -9.08 -4.61
CA SER A 265 -10.94 -10.49 -4.88
C SER A 265 -11.32 -10.70 -6.36
N LEU A 266 -12.16 -9.83 -6.90
CA LEU A 266 -12.55 -9.89 -8.32
C LEU A 266 -11.33 -9.71 -9.23
N PHE A 267 -10.45 -8.75 -8.92
CA PHE A 267 -9.22 -8.52 -9.66
C PHE A 267 -8.30 -9.76 -9.61
N SER A 268 -8.11 -10.36 -8.44
CA SER A 268 -7.33 -11.61 -8.30
C SER A 268 -7.96 -12.77 -9.07
N PHE A 269 -9.29 -12.89 -9.10
CA PHE A 269 -9.99 -13.91 -9.88
C PHE A 269 -9.77 -13.73 -11.39
N VAL A 270 -9.90 -12.49 -11.88
CA VAL A 270 -9.62 -12.15 -13.28
C VAL A 270 -8.16 -12.44 -13.64
N LEU A 271 -7.21 -12.15 -12.75
CA LEU A 271 -5.80 -12.50 -12.96
C LEU A 271 -5.57 -14.01 -13.08
N ILE A 272 -6.24 -14.84 -12.28
CA ILE A 272 -6.18 -16.31 -12.40
C ILE A 272 -6.69 -16.77 -13.77
N LEU A 273 -7.78 -16.18 -14.27
CA LEU A 273 -8.30 -16.48 -15.61
C LEU A 273 -7.34 -16.03 -16.71
N LEU A 274 -6.77 -14.82 -16.61
CA LEU A 274 -5.78 -14.32 -17.56
C LEU A 274 -4.54 -15.22 -17.58
N LEU A 275 -4.03 -15.64 -16.43
CA LEU A 275 -2.93 -16.60 -16.33
C LEU A 275 -3.28 -17.94 -17.00
N THR A 276 -4.52 -18.40 -16.86
CA THR A 276 -5.01 -19.61 -17.54
C THR A 276 -4.94 -19.46 -19.05
N PHE A 277 -5.38 -18.32 -19.61
CA PHE A 277 -5.26 -18.05 -21.04
C PHE A 277 -3.81 -17.94 -21.50
N VAL A 278 -2.94 -17.30 -20.72
CA VAL A 278 -1.50 -17.23 -21.03
C VAL A 278 -0.90 -18.63 -21.09
N VAL A 279 -1.17 -19.48 -20.10
CA VAL A 279 -0.73 -20.88 -20.09
C VAL A 279 -1.30 -21.63 -21.29
N GLN A 280 -2.58 -21.42 -21.64
CA GLN A 280 -3.21 -22.06 -22.78
C GLN A 280 -2.59 -21.64 -24.12
N ILE A 281 -2.20 -20.37 -24.29
CA ILE A 281 -1.53 -19.91 -25.52
C ILE A 281 -0.21 -20.67 -25.71
N PHE A 282 0.50 -21.01 -24.63
CA PHE A 282 1.72 -21.81 -24.72
C PHE A 282 1.48 -23.25 -25.23
N SER A 283 0.26 -23.79 -25.13
CA SER A 283 -0.08 -25.10 -25.70
C SER A 283 0.07 -25.13 -27.23
N ALA A 284 -0.12 -24.00 -27.91
CA ALA A 284 0.01 -23.94 -29.36
C ALA A 284 1.45 -24.17 -29.88
N PHE A 285 2.45 -24.00 -29.00
CA PHE A 285 3.86 -24.18 -29.34
C PHE A 285 4.39 -25.59 -29.02
N VAL A 286 3.55 -26.45 -28.46
CA VAL A 286 3.92 -27.81 -28.03
C VAL A 286 3.08 -28.83 -28.79
N ARG A 287 3.64 -30.02 -29.05
CA ARG A 287 2.95 -31.10 -29.78
C ARG A 287 1.84 -31.78 -28.97
N VAL A 288 1.88 -31.63 -27.64
CA VAL A 288 0.92 -32.23 -26.71
C VAL A 288 -0.39 -31.45 -26.75
N LYS A 289 -1.51 -32.16 -26.93
CA LYS A 289 -2.85 -31.56 -26.88
C LYS A 289 -3.22 -31.30 -25.42
N VAL A 290 -3.30 -30.03 -25.05
CA VAL A 290 -3.68 -29.59 -23.69
C VAL A 290 -4.99 -28.82 -23.78
N PHE A 291 -6.00 -29.26 -23.02
CA PHE A 291 -7.30 -28.60 -23.00
C PHE A 291 -7.30 -27.43 -22.01
N LEU A 292 -8.22 -26.49 -22.21
CA LEU A 292 -8.36 -25.31 -21.33
C LEU A 292 -8.64 -25.70 -19.87
N ASN A 293 -9.34 -26.81 -19.65
CA ASN A 293 -9.59 -27.34 -18.31
C ASN A 293 -8.31 -27.78 -17.59
N ASP A 294 -7.33 -28.32 -18.32
CA ASP A 294 -6.05 -28.76 -17.78
C ASP A 294 -5.22 -27.54 -17.39
N SER A 295 -5.12 -26.56 -18.30
CA SER A 295 -4.46 -25.26 -18.04
C SER A 295 -5.06 -24.54 -16.83
N TYR A 296 -6.39 -24.50 -16.74
CA TYR A 296 -7.10 -23.88 -15.62
C TYR A 296 -6.79 -24.60 -14.30
N SER A 297 -6.83 -25.93 -14.30
CA SER A 297 -6.51 -26.74 -13.12
C SER A 297 -5.07 -26.52 -12.67
N ILE A 298 -4.09 -26.52 -13.57
CA ILE A 298 -2.70 -26.23 -13.20
C ILE A 298 -2.59 -24.87 -12.52
N VAL A 299 -3.17 -23.82 -13.11
CA VAL A 299 -3.06 -22.46 -12.57
C VAL A 299 -3.64 -22.42 -11.17
N VAL A 300 -4.90 -22.82 -10.99
CA VAL A 300 -5.57 -22.75 -9.68
C VAL A 300 -4.82 -23.56 -8.62
N TRP A 301 -4.47 -24.82 -8.91
CA TRP A 301 -3.81 -25.69 -7.94
C TRP A 301 -2.33 -25.34 -7.71
N SER A 302 -1.71 -24.54 -8.59
CA SER A 302 -0.38 -23.98 -8.35
C SER A 302 -0.39 -22.88 -7.30
N PHE A 303 -1.48 -22.09 -7.24
CA PHE A 303 -1.69 -21.03 -6.25
C PHE A 303 -2.30 -21.53 -4.93
N LEU A 304 -2.40 -22.85 -4.72
CA LEU A 304 -2.83 -23.42 -3.45
C LEU A 304 -2.11 -22.87 -2.20
N PRO A 305 -0.79 -22.59 -2.20
CA PRO A 305 -0.09 -22.04 -1.04
C PRO A 305 -0.66 -20.70 -0.53
N VAL A 306 -1.37 -19.95 -1.38
CA VAL A 306 -2.04 -18.69 -1.00
C VAL A 306 -3.00 -18.89 0.18
N ILE A 307 -3.60 -20.06 0.32
CA ILE A 307 -4.53 -20.38 1.41
C ILE A 307 -3.88 -20.23 2.80
N PHE A 308 -2.55 -20.37 2.91
CA PHE A 308 -1.84 -20.13 4.16
C PHE A 308 -1.83 -18.66 4.60
N LEU A 309 -2.33 -17.74 3.78
CA LEU A 309 -2.60 -16.36 4.17
C LEU A 309 -3.89 -16.20 4.97
N ILE A 310 -4.83 -17.15 4.93
CA ILE A 310 -6.11 -17.03 5.66
C ILE A 310 -5.92 -16.77 7.17
N PRO A 311 -5.05 -17.50 7.91
CA PRO A 311 -4.81 -17.20 9.31
C PRO A 311 -4.20 -15.81 9.51
N ILE A 312 -3.38 -15.33 8.57
CA ILE A 312 -2.78 -14.00 8.64
C ILE A 312 -3.83 -12.93 8.41
N ASP A 313 -4.71 -13.11 7.43
CA ASP A 313 -5.83 -12.21 7.12
C ASP A 313 -6.70 -11.93 8.35
N ILE A 314 -6.93 -12.95 9.19
CA ILE A 314 -7.72 -12.83 10.43
C ILE A 314 -7.09 -11.82 11.40
N VAL A 315 -5.75 -11.80 11.51
CA VAL A 315 -5.01 -10.98 12.48
C VAL A 315 -4.36 -9.74 11.85
N LEU A 316 -4.39 -9.61 10.52
CA LEU A 316 -3.63 -8.65 9.73
C LEU A 316 -3.73 -7.22 10.27
N TYR A 317 -4.97 -6.74 10.48
CA TYR A 317 -5.19 -5.37 10.95
C TYR A 317 -4.67 -5.13 12.38
N ARG A 318 -4.64 -6.16 13.23
CA ARG A 318 -4.16 -6.05 14.61
C ARG A 318 -2.63 -6.11 14.70
N VAL A 319 -1.99 -6.89 13.82
CA VAL A 319 -0.54 -7.15 13.89
C VAL A 319 0.27 -6.03 13.23
N ILE A 320 -0.26 -5.35 12.21
CA ILE A 320 0.40 -4.21 11.57
C ILE A 320 0.27 -2.95 12.45
N GLY A 321 0.50 -3.06 13.76
CA GLY A 321 0.62 -1.90 14.65
C GLY A 321 1.91 -1.12 14.38
N ASN A 322 3.00 -1.84 14.12
CA ASN A 322 4.34 -1.30 13.92
C ASN A 322 4.79 -1.42 12.45
N PHE A 323 5.57 -0.46 11.98
CA PHE A 323 6.10 -0.43 10.61
C PHE A 323 6.89 -1.71 10.25
N GLU A 324 7.71 -2.21 11.17
CA GLU A 324 8.51 -3.43 10.98
C GLU A 324 7.63 -4.68 10.79
N ALA A 325 6.60 -4.84 11.62
CA ALA A 325 5.64 -5.94 11.52
C ALA A 325 4.87 -5.89 10.19
N GLY A 326 4.55 -4.69 9.72
CA GLY A 326 3.96 -4.47 8.39
C GLY A 326 4.84 -4.98 7.25
N ILE A 327 6.14 -4.64 7.27
CA ILE A 327 7.11 -5.11 6.26
C ILE A 327 7.20 -6.64 6.28
N MET A 328 7.29 -7.26 7.46
CA MET A 328 7.39 -8.71 7.57
C MET A 328 6.18 -9.44 6.97
N ILE A 329 4.96 -8.93 7.20
CA ILE A 329 3.72 -9.51 6.65
C ILE A 329 3.70 -9.40 5.12
N VAL A 330 4.10 -8.24 4.58
CA VAL A 330 4.16 -8.05 3.12
C VAL A 330 5.20 -8.97 2.49
N LEU A 331 6.39 -9.10 3.10
CA LEU A 331 7.43 -10.03 2.64
C LEU A 331 6.97 -11.48 2.69
N PHE A 332 6.26 -11.88 3.74
CA PHE A 332 5.70 -13.22 3.84
C PHE A 332 4.68 -13.51 2.72
N GLY A 333 3.78 -12.56 2.44
CA GLY A 333 2.86 -12.66 1.30
C GLY A 333 3.57 -12.79 -0.04
N LEU A 334 4.64 -11.99 -0.26
CA LEU A 334 5.46 -12.08 -1.47
C LEU A 334 6.14 -13.44 -1.61
N ILE A 335 6.67 -14.02 -0.52
CA ILE A 335 7.26 -15.36 -0.53
C ILE A 335 6.23 -16.42 -0.93
N ILE A 336 5.00 -16.36 -0.39
CA ILE A 336 3.93 -17.29 -0.77
C ILE A 336 3.56 -17.18 -2.26
N ILE A 337 3.50 -15.97 -2.80
CA ILE A 337 3.25 -15.74 -4.22
C ILE A 337 4.40 -16.29 -5.07
N LEU A 338 5.66 -16.07 -4.66
CA LEU A 338 6.83 -16.61 -5.35
C LEU A 338 6.84 -18.14 -5.37
N ILE A 339 6.52 -18.79 -4.24
CA ILE A 339 6.37 -20.25 -4.15
C ILE A 339 5.28 -20.74 -5.12
N SER A 340 4.15 -20.03 -5.18
CA SER A 340 3.05 -20.36 -6.09
C SER A 340 3.47 -20.24 -7.56
N PHE A 341 4.30 -19.24 -7.89
CA PHE A 341 4.84 -19.06 -9.25
C PHE A 341 5.84 -20.17 -9.64
N VAL A 342 6.72 -20.57 -8.72
CA VAL A 342 7.63 -21.72 -8.95
C VAL A 342 6.83 -23.00 -9.16
N ARG A 343 5.75 -23.21 -8.40
CA ARG A 343 4.83 -24.34 -8.60
C ARG A 343 4.14 -24.29 -9.97
N LEU A 344 3.73 -23.11 -10.42
CA LEU A 344 3.13 -22.91 -11.75
C LEU A 344 4.10 -23.32 -12.85
N ILE A 345 5.35 -22.87 -12.81
CA ILE A 345 6.39 -23.27 -13.78
C ILE A 345 6.58 -24.80 -13.79
N LYS A 346 6.60 -25.41 -12.60
CA LYS A 346 6.72 -26.88 -12.47
C LYS A 346 5.51 -27.60 -13.07
N GLY A 347 4.29 -27.11 -12.83
CA GLY A 347 3.06 -27.67 -13.40
C GLY A 347 3.04 -27.58 -14.93
N ILE A 348 3.41 -26.42 -15.48
CA ILE A 348 3.54 -26.20 -16.94
C ILE A 348 4.55 -27.18 -17.56
N SER A 349 5.71 -27.36 -16.93
CA SER A 349 6.75 -28.30 -17.39
C SER A 349 6.25 -29.74 -17.47
N ILE A 350 5.46 -30.19 -16.49
CA ILE A 350 4.95 -31.56 -16.44
C ILE A 350 3.90 -31.79 -17.52
N ILE A 351 2.93 -30.88 -17.66
CA ILE A 351 1.83 -31.04 -18.61
C ILE A 351 2.29 -30.96 -20.07
N TYR A 352 3.22 -30.05 -20.36
CA TYR A 352 3.77 -29.92 -21.72
C TYR A 352 4.88 -30.93 -22.03
N GLU A 353 5.28 -31.77 -21.07
CA GLU A 353 6.39 -32.72 -21.21
C GLU A 353 7.71 -32.05 -21.64
N VAL A 354 7.91 -30.81 -21.20
CA VAL A 354 9.11 -30.01 -21.47
C VAL A 354 9.96 -29.96 -20.21
N SER A 355 11.29 -29.96 -20.37
CA SER A 355 12.19 -29.84 -19.22
C SER A 355 11.92 -28.56 -18.41
N GLN A 356 11.89 -28.68 -17.08
CA GLN A 356 11.62 -27.57 -16.17
C GLN A 356 12.54 -26.38 -16.41
N LEU A 357 13.81 -26.63 -16.73
CA LEU A 357 14.78 -25.58 -17.02
C LEU A 357 14.38 -24.75 -18.24
N ARG A 358 13.89 -25.36 -19.33
CA ARG A 358 13.44 -24.63 -20.51
C ARG A 358 12.23 -23.77 -20.19
N VAL A 359 11.25 -24.30 -19.47
CA VAL A 359 10.06 -23.53 -19.07
C VAL A 359 10.46 -22.37 -18.16
N SER A 360 11.35 -22.59 -17.20
CA SER A 360 11.87 -21.52 -16.34
C SER A 360 12.56 -20.41 -17.14
N LEU A 361 13.43 -20.76 -18.09
CA LEU A 361 14.14 -19.78 -18.92
C LEU A 361 13.17 -18.99 -19.80
N PHE A 362 12.19 -19.64 -20.43
CA PHE A 362 11.18 -18.97 -21.24
C PHE A 362 10.29 -18.06 -20.40
N SER A 363 9.79 -18.52 -19.24
CA SER A 363 8.98 -17.71 -18.34
C SER A 363 9.75 -16.49 -17.81
N LEU A 364 11.02 -16.68 -17.43
CA LEU A 364 11.87 -15.59 -16.95
C LEU A 364 12.19 -14.61 -18.08
N GLY A 365 12.48 -15.10 -19.29
CA GLY A 365 12.67 -14.27 -20.48
C GLY A 365 11.43 -13.45 -20.82
N LEU A 366 10.24 -14.05 -20.77
CA LEU A 366 8.97 -13.35 -20.98
C LEU A 366 8.76 -12.25 -19.93
N ILE A 367 8.97 -12.57 -18.65
CA ILE A 367 8.88 -11.59 -17.55
C ILE A 367 9.86 -10.44 -17.78
N LEU A 368 11.13 -10.73 -18.12
CA LEU A 368 12.13 -9.70 -18.38
C LEU A 368 11.75 -8.81 -19.57
N ILE A 369 11.22 -9.39 -20.66
CA ILE A 369 10.77 -8.62 -21.83
C ILE A 369 9.60 -7.71 -21.44
N LEU A 370 8.59 -8.23 -20.73
CA LEU A 370 7.42 -7.46 -20.30
C LEU A 370 7.82 -6.34 -19.33
N LEU A 371 8.70 -6.63 -18.35
CA LEU A 371 9.22 -5.63 -17.42
C LEU A 371 10.07 -4.59 -18.14
N SER A 372 10.91 -4.98 -19.10
CA SER A 372 11.73 -4.04 -19.86
C SER A 372 10.87 -3.14 -20.74
N ALA A 373 9.88 -3.70 -21.44
CA ALA A 373 8.94 -2.94 -22.24
C ALA A 373 8.12 -1.95 -21.38
N PHE A 374 7.66 -2.40 -20.21
CA PHE A 374 6.97 -1.57 -19.23
C PHE A 374 7.87 -0.42 -18.75
N LEU A 375 9.10 -0.71 -18.33
CA LEU A 375 10.05 0.29 -17.86
C LEU A 375 10.42 1.31 -18.95
N ILE A 376 10.67 0.86 -20.18
CA ILE A 376 10.99 1.75 -21.32
C ILE A 376 9.80 2.68 -21.61
N PHE A 377 8.58 2.14 -21.63
CA PHE A 377 7.37 2.94 -21.84
C PHE A 377 7.20 4.01 -20.75
N TYR A 378 7.35 3.61 -19.48
CA TYR A 378 7.20 4.49 -18.33
C TYR A 378 8.34 5.51 -18.20
N ASP A 379 9.55 5.17 -18.59
CA ASP A 379 10.69 6.10 -18.60
C ASP A 379 10.54 7.13 -19.73
N PHE A 380 10.11 6.69 -20.92
CA PHE A 380 9.86 7.58 -22.05
C PHE A 380 8.75 8.60 -21.77
N LYS A 381 7.69 8.21 -21.05
CA LYS A 381 6.54 9.08 -20.76
C LYS A 381 6.70 9.92 -19.49
N PHE A 382 7.30 9.37 -18.45
CA PHE A 382 7.27 9.95 -17.10
C PHE A 382 8.65 10.05 -16.44
N SER A 383 9.74 9.80 -17.18
CA SER A 383 11.12 9.85 -16.66
C SER A 383 11.30 9.06 -15.37
N SER A 384 10.69 7.86 -15.33
CA SER A 384 10.59 7.01 -14.15
C SER A 384 11.93 6.71 -13.48
N LEU A 385 13.02 6.57 -14.25
CA LEU A 385 14.35 6.35 -13.68
C LEU A 385 14.86 7.58 -12.92
N ALA A 386 14.60 8.79 -13.42
CA ALA A 386 14.93 10.02 -12.72
C ALA A 386 14.10 10.18 -11.44
N TYR A 387 12.80 9.88 -11.53
CA TYR A 387 11.90 9.90 -10.38
C TYR A 387 12.31 8.89 -9.29
N LEU A 388 12.69 7.67 -9.66
CA LEU A 388 13.20 6.66 -8.72
C LEU A 388 14.51 7.11 -8.06
N LYS A 389 15.44 7.69 -8.81
CA LYS A 389 16.67 8.27 -8.25
C LYS A 389 16.37 9.38 -7.24
N PHE A 390 15.43 10.26 -7.57
CA PHE A 390 14.97 11.30 -6.66
C PHE A 390 14.38 10.72 -5.37
N LEU A 391 13.49 9.73 -5.48
CA LEU A 391 12.84 9.09 -4.33
C LEU A 391 13.85 8.32 -3.45
N LEU A 392 14.83 7.63 -4.06
CA LEU A 392 15.93 6.98 -3.34
C LEU A 392 16.81 7.98 -2.61
N ASN A 393 17.11 9.13 -3.22
CA ASN A 393 17.86 10.21 -2.58
C ASN A 393 17.09 10.77 -1.37
N ILE A 394 15.77 10.97 -1.50
CA ILE A 394 14.92 11.38 -0.37
C ILE A 394 15.00 10.34 0.75
N LEU A 395 14.78 9.06 0.45
CA LEU A 395 14.82 7.99 1.46
C LEU A 395 16.17 7.89 2.18
N ASN A 396 17.28 8.04 1.44
CA ASN A 396 18.62 8.03 2.02
C ASN A 396 18.92 9.28 2.84
N SER A 397 18.28 10.41 2.51
CA SER A 397 18.47 11.67 3.25
C SER A 397 17.66 11.77 4.54
N VAL A 398 16.60 10.97 4.68
CA VAL A 398 15.72 10.93 5.86
C VAL A 398 16.24 9.99 6.95
N LYS A 399 17.03 8.98 6.59
CA LYS A 399 17.81 8.16 7.54
C LYS A 399 18.95 9.00 8.12
#